data_AF-A0A395M0W3-F1
#
_entry.id   AF-A0A395M0W3-F1
#
_cell.length_a   1.000
_cell.length_b   1.000
_cell.length_c   1.000
_cell.angle_alpha   90.00
_cell.angle_beta   90.00
_cell.angle_gamma   90.00
#
_symmetry.space_group_name_H-M   'P 1'
#
loop_
_entity.id
_entity.type
_entity.pdbx_description
1 polymer ?
#
loop_
_entity_poly.entity_id
_entity_poly.type
_entity_poly.pdbx_seq_one_letter_code
_entity_poly.pdbx_strand_id
1 'polypeptide(L)'
;MRIYLGLLLALLLLGTSTIWTQTQPQTVCFYIKRQNLLNPEDGLTLFILNTRQRSPELQLRYQPKTKFIYLGSTKPIAGAFPTASEIVQAFEERLLPFFTEFDKRKLSTPAQYKDLFETLLSGTHILKQVNLSAFGIPDRTLVFDADAAELNPAPLKDANSAEAMALYNFVAGEWQERSTLLDYKDRLLKSQDVLNLIRRSTLESLFATTSAAPQASLSSEELLQIQKAEERATWAFLLSFLSLIVVIYLAIISASNLRKKREQLSKLDAKVKHLESKLNKPFYQEVLQQADSSSTNFNPKTIETLLLRLVALEKKLGVERATPAFQSEMARRAQALISSYQQRWSQTAPIPQADLVQKLLFLLDEFLTELALLDVELPLKTFIQKSLIPHIDKIDALFQAEPDAPLNTPDSIQEYLRALMNIFGVQEIEIKQKQSLFDHEKHEKAGAILKTNYEPGTVLKVIRRGLLYNGSIRKAQVVKAE
;
A
#
# COMPACT_ATOMS: atom_id res chain seq x y z
N MET A 1 5.51 -46.18 -43.51
CA MET A 1 6.23 -45.62 -42.34
C MET A 1 5.87 -44.19 -41.95
N ARG A 2 5.44 -43.30 -42.85
CA ARG A 2 5.16 -41.88 -42.51
C ARG A 2 3.86 -41.63 -41.71
N ILE A 3 2.85 -42.50 -41.86
CA ILE A 3 1.55 -42.35 -41.19
C ILE A 3 1.64 -42.71 -39.69
N TYR A 4 2.45 -43.72 -39.33
CA TYR A 4 2.65 -44.12 -37.93
C TYR A 4 3.43 -43.08 -37.12
N LEU A 5 4.35 -42.34 -37.74
CA LEU A 5 5.09 -41.26 -37.08
C LEU A 5 4.18 -40.06 -36.75
N GLY A 6 3.25 -39.74 -37.65
CA GLY A 6 2.24 -38.69 -37.42
C GLY A 6 1.25 -39.05 -36.31
N LEU A 7 0.83 -40.33 -36.26
CA LEU A 7 -0.06 -40.82 -35.20
C LEU A 7 0.63 -40.83 -33.82
N LEU A 8 1.90 -41.22 -33.77
CA LEU A 8 2.69 -41.23 -32.54
C LEU A 8 2.97 -39.80 -32.04
N LEU A 9 3.20 -38.85 -32.95
CA LEU A 9 3.36 -37.42 -32.60
C LEU A 9 2.04 -36.83 -32.07
N ALA A 10 0.89 -37.17 -32.67
CA ALA A 10 -0.42 -36.73 -32.22
C ALA A 10 -0.78 -37.30 -30.82
N LEU A 11 -0.43 -38.56 -30.57
CA LEU A 11 -0.60 -39.19 -29.25
C LEU A 11 0.36 -38.60 -28.18
N LEU A 12 1.59 -38.23 -28.56
CA LEU A 12 2.54 -37.52 -27.67
C LEU A 12 2.11 -36.06 -27.38
N LEU A 13 1.45 -35.40 -28.33
CA LEU A 13 0.90 -34.05 -28.15
C LEU A 13 -0.38 -34.04 -27.31
N LEU A 14 -1.19 -35.10 -27.35
CA LEU A 14 -2.34 -35.26 -26.46
C LEU A 14 -1.91 -35.60 -25.02
N GLY A 15 -0.81 -36.33 -24.84
CA GLY A 15 -0.28 -36.73 -23.52
C GLY A 15 0.48 -35.65 -22.73
N THR A 16 0.77 -34.49 -23.31
CA THR A 16 1.52 -33.39 -22.64
C THR A 16 0.64 -32.22 -22.20
N SER A 17 -0.69 -32.35 -22.32
CA SER A 17 -1.65 -31.34 -21.87
C SER A 17 -2.24 -31.61 -20.48
N THR A 18 -1.59 -32.40 -19.63
CA THR A 18 -1.77 -32.26 -18.18
C THR A 18 -0.95 -31.06 -17.69
N ILE A 19 -1.33 -29.89 -18.20
CA ILE A 19 -1.04 -28.62 -17.56
C ILE A 19 -1.62 -28.78 -16.15
N TRP A 20 -0.76 -28.79 -15.13
CA TRP A 20 -1.18 -28.44 -13.78
C TRP A 20 -1.83 -27.08 -13.90
N THR A 21 -3.14 -27.08 -14.01
CA THR A 21 -3.92 -25.86 -14.15
C THR A 21 -3.82 -25.25 -12.77
N GLN A 22 -2.91 -24.30 -12.58
CA GLN A 22 -3.00 -23.40 -11.44
C GLN A 22 -4.36 -22.74 -11.57
N THR A 23 -5.30 -23.20 -10.76
CA THR A 23 -6.66 -22.69 -10.73
C THR A 23 -6.54 -21.23 -10.35
N GLN A 24 -6.77 -20.34 -11.32
CA GLN A 24 -6.63 -18.90 -11.08
C GLN A 24 -7.57 -18.49 -9.94
N PRO A 25 -7.10 -17.68 -8.97
CA PRO A 25 -7.93 -17.21 -7.88
C PRO A 25 -9.14 -16.48 -8.46
N GLN A 26 -10.33 -16.84 -7.98
CA GLN A 26 -11.59 -16.26 -8.43
C GLN A 26 -11.97 -15.10 -7.52
N THR A 27 -12.85 -14.24 -8.02
CA THR A 27 -13.53 -13.26 -7.17
C THR A 27 -14.83 -13.87 -6.69
N VAL A 28 -15.01 -13.88 -5.36
CA VAL A 28 -16.22 -14.36 -4.69
C VAL A 28 -16.84 -13.18 -3.95
N CYS A 29 -18.11 -12.89 -4.20
CA CYS A 29 -18.86 -11.83 -3.55
C CYS A 29 -19.98 -12.41 -2.68
N PHE A 30 -19.98 -12.04 -1.40
CA PHE A 30 -21.05 -12.34 -0.45
C PHE A 30 -22.04 -11.18 -0.39
N TYR A 31 -23.32 -11.45 -0.64
CA TYR A 31 -24.40 -10.49 -0.45
C TYR A 31 -25.11 -10.82 0.85
N ILE A 32 -25.08 -9.90 1.81
CA ILE A 32 -25.52 -10.15 3.18
C ILE A 32 -26.61 -9.17 3.56
N LYS A 33 -27.68 -9.68 4.19
CA LYS A 33 -28.75 -8.88 4.81
C LYS A 33 -29.07 -9.45 6.18
N ARG A 34 -29.10 -8.63 7.23
CA ARG A 34 -29.53 -9.08 8.57
C ARG A 34 -31.05 -9.24 8.57
N GLN A 35 -31.57 -10.31 9.19
CA GLN A 35 -33.02 -10.48 9.33
C GLN A 35 -33.62 -9.42 10.26
N ASN A 36 -32.85 -9.02 11.28
CA ASN A 36 -33.19 -7.93 12.18
C ASN A 36 -31.93 -7.13 12.53
N LEU A 37 -31.97 -5.82 12.28
CA LEU A 37 -30.86 -4.91 12.58
C LEU A 37 -30.64 -4.71 14.08
N LEU A 38 -31.71 -4.80 14.88
CA LEU A 38 -31.67 -4.60 16.32
C LEU A 38 -31.27 -5.87 17.07
N ASN A 39 -31.49 -7.04 16.47
CA ASN A 39 -31.17 -8.33 17.05
C ASN A 39 -30.38 -9.22 16.06
N PRO A 40 -29.04 -9.25 16.13
CA PRO A 40 -28.22 -10.04 15.22
C PRO A 40 -28.42 -11.56 15.36
N GLU A 41 -28.99 -12.01 16.48
CA GLU A 41 -29.28 -13.43 16.74
C GLU A 41 -30.47 -13.95 15.92
N ASP A 42 -31.28 -13.06 15.31
CA ASP A 42 -32.38 -13.45 14.42
C ASP A 42 -31.87 -14.07 13.11
N GLY A 43 -30.57 -13.93 12.83
CA GLY A 43 -29.92 -14.54 11.67
C GLY A 43 -29.72 -13.58 10.52
N LEU A 44 -29.24 -14.12 9.41
CA LEU A 44 -28.91 -13.35 8.21
C LEU A 44 -29.26 -14.12 6.94
N THR A 45 -29.59 -13.38 5.90
CA THR A 45 -29.76 -13.89 4.54
C THR A 45 -28.48 -13.65 3.76
N LEU A 46 -28.04 -14.69 3.04
CA LEU A 46 -26.80 -14.74 2.32
C LEU A 46 -27.04 -15.21 0.88
N PHE A 47 -26.41 -14.52 -0.06
CA PHE A 47 -26.13 -15.07 -1.39
C PHE A 47 -24.64 -15.03 -1.67
N ILE A 48 -24.17 -15.96 -2.48
CA ILE A 48 -22.77 -16.09 -2.86
C ILE A 48 -22.70 -16.08 -4.37
N LEU A 49 -21.82 -15.25 -4.90
CA LEU A 49 -21.58 -15.16 -6.34
C LEU A 49 -20.10 -15.36 -6.57
N ASN A 50 -19.73 -16.25 -7.49
CA ASN A 50 -18.38 -16.29 -8.03
C ASN A 50 -18.40 -15.94 -9.52
N THR A 51 -17.28 -16.15 -10.20
CA THR A 51 -17.16 -15.85 -11.64
C THR A 51 -17.96 -16.79 -12.55
N ARG A 52 -18.60 -17.83 -12.01
CA ARG A 52 -19.28 -18.87 -12.79
C ARG A 52 -20.76 -19.02 -12.47
N GLN A 53 -21.13 -18.82 -11.21
CA GLN A 53 -22.47 -19.14 -10.72
C GLN A 53 -22.83 -18.34 -9.47
N ARG A 54 -24.13 -18.32 -9.20
CA ARG A 54 -24.74 -17.74 -7.99
C ARG A 54 -25.37 -18.84 -7.14
N SER A 55 -25.28 -18.70 -5.82
CA SER A 55 -25.97 -19.58 -4.87
C SER A 55 -27.49 -19.31 -4.85
N PRO A 56 -28.31 -20.29 -4.45
CA PRO A 56 -29.64 -19.98 -3.95
C PRO A 56 -29.56 -19.11 -2.69
N GLU A 57 -30.70 -18.57 -2.26
CA GLU A 57 -30.81 -17.88 -0.97
C GLU A 57 -30.44 -18.85 0.18
N LEU A 58 -29.44 -18.45 0.97
CA LEU A 58 -29.01 -19.19 2.14
C LEU A 58 -29.40 -18.37 3.38
N GLN A 59 -30.27 -18.91 4.21
CA GLN A 59 -30.58 -18.30 5.51
C GLN A 59 -29.63 -18.87 6.56
N LEU A 60 -28.92 -18.04 7.29
CA LEU A 60 -28.17 -18.47 8.47
C LEU A 60 -28.98 -18.13 9.72
N ARG A 61 -28.97 -19.05 10.68
CA ARG A 61 -29.66 -18.90 11.97
C ARG A 61 -28.71 -19.24 13.10
N TYR A 62 -29.00 -18.69 14.28
CA TYR A 62 -28.28 -18.99 15.51
C TYR A 62 -29.04 -20.01 16.34
N GLN A 63 -28.33 -21.00 16.88
CA GLN A 63 -28.90 -21.93 17.83
C GLN A 63 -29.01 -21.26 19.22
N PRO A 64 -30.20 -21.17 19.85
CA PRO A 64 -30.41 -20.32 21.04
C PRO A 64 -29.51 -20.61 22.26
N LYS A 65 -29.02 -21.85 22.41
CA LYS A 65 -28.21 -22.27 23.58
C LYS A 65 -26.70 -22.22 23.33
N THR A 66 -26.26 -22.59 22.14
CA THR A 66 -24.84 -22.74 21.78
C THR A 66 -24.32 -21.56 20.96
N LYS A 67 -25.22 -20.74 20.41
CA LYS A 67 -24.92 -19.67 19.45
C LYS A 67 -24.13 -20.13 18.22
N PHE A 68 -24.25 -21.41 17.86
CA PHE A 68 -23.71 -21.91 16.62
C PHE A 68 -24.53 -21.41 15.44
N ILE A 69 -23.85 -21.00 14.37
CA ILE A 69 -24.48 -20.61 13.11
C ILE A 69 -24.78 -21.88 12.32
N TYR A 70 -25.97 -21.99 11.74
CA TYR A 70 -26.35 -23.09 10.85
C TYR A 70 -27.22 -22.60 9.68
N LEU A 71 -27.27 -23.37 8.59
CA LEU A 71 -28.09 -23.06 7.42
C LEU A 71 -29.56 -23.45 7.66
N GLY A 72 -30.50 -22.53 7.39
CA GLY A 72 -31.93 -22.60 7.70
C GLY A 72 -32.70 -23.75 7.06
N SER A 73 -32.08 -24.54 6.19
CA SER A 73 -32.64 -25.75 5.59
C SER A 73 -32.14 -27.06 6.21
N THR A 74 -31.17 -27.02 7.14
CA THR A 74 -30.59 -28.24 7.73
C THR A 74 -31.45 -28.85 8.85
N LYS A 75 -32.51 -28.12 9.27
CA LYS A 75 -33.85 -28.53 9.75
C LYS A 75 -34.36 -27.55 10.81
N PRO A 76 -35.53 -26.90 10.60
CA PRO A 76 -36.34 -26.51 11.74
C PRO A 76 -37.83 -26.74 11.51
N ILE A 77 -38.34 -27.92 11.90
CA ILE A 77 -39.75 -28.15 12.31
C ILE A 77 -39.74 -29.18 13.45
N ALA A 78 -40.27 -28.78 14.62
CA ALA A 78 -40.49 -29.56 15.85
C ALA A 78 -39.28 -30.29 16.49
N GLY A 79 -38.36 -29.53 17.09
CA GLY A 79 -37.59 -29.99 18.27
C GLY A 79 -36.23 -30.66 18.04
N ALA A 80 -35.84 -30.97 16.80
CA ALA A 80 -34.49 -31.47 16.52
C ALA A 80 -33.51 -30.30 16.28
N PHE A 81 -32.46 -30.22 17.09
CA PHE A 81 -31.34 -29.29 16.86
C PHE A 81 -30.28 -29.96 15.99
N PRO A 82 -29.73 -29.28 14.96
CA PRO A 82 -28.68 -29.87 14.14
C PRO A 82 -27.41 -30.08 14.98
N THR A 83 -26.76 -31.22 14.76
CA THR A 83 -25.48 -31.57 15.37
C THR A 83 -24.33 -30.76 14.75
N ALA A 84 -23.22 -30.60 15.47
CA ALA A 84 -22.06 -29.87 14.96
C ALA A 84 -21.53 -30.42 13.63
N SER A 85 -21.56 -31.74 13.43
CA SER A 85 -21.16 -32.40 12.18
C SER A 85 -22.13 -32.10 11.03
N GLU A 86 -23.45 -32.10 11.28
CA GLU A 86 -24.45 -31.76 10.27
C GLU A 86 -24.33 -30.29 9.84
N ILE A 87 -24.00 -29.40 10.79
CA ILE A 87 -23.74 -27.99 10.51
C ILE A 87 -22.53 -27.83 9.60
N VAL A 88 -21.40 -28.45 9.95
CA VAL A 88 -20.16 -28.40 9.15
C VAL A 88 -20.40 -28.97 7.77
N GLN A 89 -21.00 -30.16 7.67
CA GLN A 89 -21.29 -30.81 6.38
C GLN A 89 -22.16 -29.93 5.48
N ALA A 90 -23.19 -29.29 6.02
CA ALA A 90 -24.05 -28.43 5.23
C ALA A 90 -23.34 -27.17 4.71
N PHE A 91 -22.46 -26.57 5.52
CA PHE A 91 -21.62 -25.49 5.05
C PHE A 91 -20.63 -25.98 3.99
N GLU A 92 -20.07 -27.16 4.19
CA GLU A 92 -19.16 -27.76 3.22
C GLU A 92 -19.83 -27.94 1.86
N GLU A 93 -21.06 -28.47 1.84
CA GLU A 93 -21.83 -28.71 0.62
C GLU A 93 -22.31 -27.42 -0.07
N ARG A 94 -22.58 -26.36 0.70
CA ARG A 94 -23.25 -25.15 0.17
C ARG A 94 -22.34 -23.96 -0.08
N LEU A 95 -21.24 -23.82 0.67
CA LEU A 95 -20.31 -22.69 0.55
C LEU A 95 -19.09 -23.04 -0.29
N LEU A 96 -18.49 -24.21 -0.03
CA LEU A 96 -17.19 -24.54 -0.60
C LEU A 96 -17.15 -24.62 -2.13
N PRO A 97 -18.21 -25.04 -2.84
CA PRO A 97 -18.21 -25.05 -4.30
C PRO A 97 -17.98 -23.67 -4.95
N PHE A 98 -18.08 -22.58 -4.18
CA PHE A 98 -17.85 -21.22 -4.69
C PHE A 98 -16.38 -20.82 -4.67
N PHE A 99 -15.54 -21.50 -3.89
CA PHE A 99 -14.12 -21.21 -3.77
C PHE A 99 -13.27 -22.07 -4.71
N THR A 100 -12.14 -21.52 -5.12
CA THR A 100 -11.18 -22.16 -6.00
C THR A 100 -10.40 -23.27 -5.27
N GLU A 101 -10.00 -22.97 -4.03
CA GLU A 101 -9.34 -23.89 -3.11
C GLU A 101 -9.69 -23.47 -1.69
N PHE A 102 -9.81 -24.43 -0.77
CA PHE A 102 -9.97 -24.13 0.64
C PHE A 102 -9.30 -25.21 1.51
N ASP A 103 -8.70 -24.79 2.62
CA ASP A 103 -8.08 -25.71 3.58
C ASP A 103 -9.15 -26.28 4.53
N LYS A 104 -9.52 -27.55 4.31
CA LYS A 104 -10.48 -28.31 5.15
C LYS A 104 -10.14 -28.28 6.64
N ARG A 105 -8.88 -28.12 7.02
CA ARG A 105 -8.48 -28.08 8.44
C ARG A 105 -8.90 -26.78 9.12
N LYS A 106 -8.97 -25.68 8.35
CA LYS A 106 -9.24 -24.33 8.85
C LYS A 106 -10.73 -23.99 8.98
N LEU A 107 -11.61 -24.75 8.31
CA LEU A 107 -13.07 -24.63 8.38
C LEU A 107 -13.72 -25.99 8.71
N SER A 108 -13.34 -26.56 9.85
CA SER A 108 -13.76 -27.91 10.29
C SER A 108 -14.73 -27.91 11.47
N THR A 109 -15.01 -26.75 12.07
CA THR A 109 -15.88 -26.64 13.26
C THR A 109 -16.92 -25.52 13.12
N PRO A 110 -18.10 -25.63 13.76
CA PRO A 110 -19.11 -24.57 13.72
C PRO A 110 -18.60 -23.21 14.24
N ALA A 111 -17.66 -23.21 15.20
CA ALA A 111 -17.05 -22.00 15.72
C ALA A 111 -16.22 -21.27 14.64
N GLN A 112 -15.45 -22.00 13.82
CA GLN A 112 -14.68 -21.40 12.73
C GLN A 112 -15.58 -20.81 11.64
N TYR A 113 -16.72 -21.44 11.35
CA TYR A 113 -17.71 -20.85 10.44
C TYR A 113 -18.35 -19.60 11.04
N LYS A 114 -18.61 -19.59 12.35
CA LYS A 114 -19.04 -18.38 13.05
C LYS A 114 -18.03 -17.25 12.90
N ASP A 115 -16.76 -17.50 13.17
CA ASP A 115 -15.68 -16.50 13.05
C ASP A 115 -15.54 -15.98 11.61
N LEU A 116 -15.74 -16.86 10.61
CA LEU A 116 -15.77 -16.47 9.21
C LEU A 116 -16.91 -15.49 8.92
N PHE A 117 -18.14 -15.79 9.37
CA PHE A 117 -19.28 -14.90 9.16
C PHE A 117 -19.18 -13.60 9.94
N GLU A 118 -18.65 -13.62 11.16
CA GLU A 118 -18.37 -12.40 11.93
C GLU A 118 -17.35 -11.51 11.21
N THR A 119 -16.33 -12.11 10.59
CA THR A 119 -15.37 -11.39 9.76
C THR A 119 -16.05 -10.73 8.55
N LEU A 120 -16.97 -11.45 7.88
CA LEU A 120 -17.75 -10.89 6.77
C LEU A 120 -18.68 -9.75 7.21
N LEU A 121 -19.22 -9.79 8.43
CA LEU A 121 -20.13 -8.79 8.97
C LEU A 121 -19.43 -7.53 9.53
N SER A 122 -18.10 -7.52 9.63
CA SER A 122 -17.33 -6.43 10.25
C SER A 122 -17.27 -5.15 9.39
N GLY A 123 -17.61 -3.98 9.95
CA GLY A 123 -17.56 -2.68 9.27
C GLY A 123 -18.90 -2.22 8.67
N THR A 124 -18.92 -0.99 8.12
CA THR A 124 -20.17 -0.27 7.75
C THR A 124 -20.27 0.13 6.27
N HIS A 125 -19.39 -0.39 5.42
CA HIS A 125 -19.37 -0.05 4.00
C HIS A 125 -20.33 -0.95 3.20
N ILE A 126 -20.95 -0.38 2.16
CA ILE A 126 -21.86 -1.10 1.25
C ILE A 126 -21.12 -2.22 0.53
N LEU A 127 -19.95 -1.94 -0.04
CA LEU A 127 -19.08 -2.94 -0.65
C LEU A 127 -17.70 -2.86 -0.01
N LYS A 128 -17.18 -4.00 0.44
CA LYS A 128 -15.84 -4.10 1.04
C LYS A 128 -15.11 -5.34 0.58
N GLN A 129 -13.79 -5.26 0.54
CA GLN A 129 -12.93 -6.41 0.32
C GLN A 129 -12.49 -6.96 1.67
N VAL A 130 -12.64 -8.27 1.85
CA VAL A 130 -12.31 -8.98 3.09
C VAL A 130 -11.24 -10.02 2.81
N ASN A 131 -10.23 -10.09 3.67
CA ASN A 131 -9.17 -11.08 3.56
C ASN A 131 -9.56 -12.34 4.35
N LEU A 132 -9.85 -13.44 3.65
CA LEU A 132 -10.19 -14.74 4.26
C LEU A 132 -9.04 -15.76 4.24
N SER A 133 -7.80 -15.33 3.99
CA SER A 133 -6.62 -16.22 3.99
C SER A 133 -6.40 -16.95 5.33
N ALA A 134 -6.79 -16.32 6.44
CA ALA A 134 -6.76 -16.95 7.77
C ALA A 134 -7.63 -18.22 7.84
N PHE A 135 -8.72 -18.25 7.08
CA PHE A 135 -9.64 -19.39 6.95
C PHE A 135 -9.25 -20.36 5.83
N GLY A 136 -8.09 -20.16 5.19
CA GLY A 136 -7.60 -21.01 4.12
C GLY A 136 -8.25 -20.75 2.76
N ILE A 137 -8.89 -19.59 2.58
CA ILE A 137 -9.49 -19.18 1.31
C ILE A 137 -8.56 -18.15 0.64
N PRO A 138 -7.86 -18.49 -0.45
CA PRO A 138 -6.95 -17.59 -1.15
C PRO A 138 -7.66 -16.67 -2.15
N ASP A 139 -8.96 -16.89 -2.41
CA ASP A 139 -9.76 -16.13 -3.36
C ASP A 139 -9.98 -14.68 -2.93
N ARG A 140 -10.14 -13.79 -3.92
CA ARG A 140 -10.51 -12.40 -3.67
C ARG A 140 -11.96 -12.36 -3.18
N THR A 141 -12.16 -12.07 -1.90
CA THR A 141 -13.49 -12.04 -1.30
C THR A 141 -14.00 -10.61 -1.15
N LEU A 142 -15.18 -10.35 -1.70
CA LEU A 142 -15.93 -9.11 -1.55
C LEU A 142 -17.19 -9.37 -0.71
N VAL A 143 -17.66 -8.34 -0.02
CA VAL A 143 -18.91 -8.38 0.75
C VAL A 143 -19.74 -7.16 0.41
N PHE A 144 -20.94 -7.40 -0.09
CA PHE A 144 -21.99 -6.42 -0.28
C PHE A 144 -22.95 -6.47 0.93
N ASP A 145 -22.94 -5.45 1.78
CA ASP A 145 -23.84 -5.31 2.93
C ASP A 145 -25.11 -4.56 2.48
N ALA A 146 -26.21 -5.31 2.37
CA ALA A 146 -27.50 -4.78 1.92
C ALA A 146 -28.14 -3.84 2.93
N ASP A 147 -27.86 -4.01 4.23
CA ASP A 147 -28.37 -3.11 5.25
C ASP A 147 -27.70 -1.73 5.14
N ALA A 148 -26.39 -1.71 4.91
CA ALA A 148 -25.64 -0.49 4.63
C ALA A 148 -26.14 0.18 3.33
N ALA A 149 -26.49 -0.62 2.32
CA ALA A 149 -27.06 -0.13 1.06
C ALA A 149 -28.46 0.47 1.24
N GLU A 150 -29.29 -0.09 2.12
CA GLU A 150 -30.60 0.47 2.47
C GLU A 150 -30.48 1.78 3.27
N LEU A 151 -29.49 1.89 4.16
CA LEU A 151 -29.25 3.09 4.97
C LEU A 151 -28.64 4.25 4.15
N ASN A 152 -27.79 3.94 3.18
CA ASN A 152 -27.15 4.93 2.31
C ASN A 152 -27.21 4.49 0.85
N PRO A 153 -28.36 4.67 0.17
CA PRO A 153 -28.54 4.17 -1.19
C PRO A 153 -27.81 5.02 -2.24
N ALA A 154 -27.35 6.25 -1.90
CA ALA A 154 -26.81 7.21 -2.87
C ALA A 154 -25.73 6.65 -3.84
N PRO A 155 -24.76 5.81 -3.40
CA PRO A 155 -23.76 5.22 -4.31
C PRO A 155 -24.37 4.33 -5.39
N LEU A 156 -25.50 3.64 -5.11
CA LEU A 156 -26.18 2.75 -6.06
C LEU A 156 -26.85 3.50 -7.22
N LYS A 157 -26.99 4.83 -7.13
CA LYS A 157 -27.56 5.65 -8.20
C LYS A 157 -26.62 5.79 -9.39
N ASP A 158 -25.32 5.88 -9.14
CA ASP A 158 -24.31 5.94 -10.19
C ASP A 158 -24.02 4.50 -10.67
N ALA A 159 -24.46 4.18 -11.89
CA ALA A 159 -24.25 2.88 -12.49
C ALA A 159 -22.75 2.51 -12.58
N ASN A 160 -21.85 3.48 -12.65
CA ASN A 160 -20.41 3.22 -12.74
C ASN A 160 -19.74 3.02 -11.37
N SER A 161 -20.47 3.17 -10.26
CA SER A 161 -19.93 2.89 -8.93
C SER A 161 -19.64 1.40 -8.75
N ALA A 162 -18.68 1.08 -7.88
CA ALA A 162 -18.32 -0.30 -7.59
C ALA A 162 -19.49 -1.05 -6.93
N GLU A 163 -20.27 -0.36 -6.10
CA GLU A 163 -21.47 -0.86 -5.44
C GLU A 163 -22.57 -1.17 -6.45
N ALA A 164 -22.81 -0.28 -7.42
CA ALA A 164 -23.78 -0.51 -8.47
C ALA A 164 -23.38 -1.68 -9.36
N MET A 165 -22.10 -1.78 -9.73
CA MET A 165 -21.56 -2.91 -10.48
C MET A 165 -21.70 -4.24 -9.72
N ALA A 166 -21.44 -4.26 -8.41
CA ALA A 166 -21.65 -5.45 -7.59
C ALA A 166 -23.11 -5.89 -7.62
N LEU A 167 -24.04 -4.96 -7.41
CA LEU A 167 -25.48 -5.27 -7.46
C LEU A 167 -25.93 -5.70 -8.86
N TYR A 168 -25.33 -5.16 -9.93
CA TYR A 168 -25.60 -5.60 -11.29
C TYR A 168 -25.13 -7.05 -11.53
N ASN A 169 -23.90 -7.38 -11.10
CA ASN A 169 -23.34 -8.73 -11.21
C ASN A 169 -24.22 -9.75 -10.46
N PHE A 170 -24.83 -9.35 -9.35
CA PHE A 170 -25.81 -10.17 -8.64
C PHE A 170 -27.03 -10.54 -9.48
N VAL A 171 -27.55 -9.60 -10.28
CA VAL A 171 -28.65 -9.86 -11.23
C VAL A 171 -28.17 -10.67 -12.43
N ALA A 172 -26.96 -10.39 -12.93
CA ALA A 172 -26.38 -11.11 -14.06
C ALA A 172 -26.15 -12.60 -13.72
N GLY A 173 -25.90 -12.92 -12.45
CA GLY A 173 -25.70 -14.29 -11.97
C GLY A 173 -24.26 -14.79 -12.07
N GLU A 174 -23.33 -13.91 -12.48
CA GLU A 174 -21.90 -14.17 -12.52
C GLU A 174 -21.10 -12.89 -12.25
N TRP A 175 -19.93 -13.03 -11.61
CA TRP A 175 -19.06 -11.90 -11.34
C TRP A 175 -18.19 -11.55 -12.55
N GLN A 176 -18.35 -10.33 -13.09
CA GLN A 176 -17.51 -9.78 -14.16
C GLN A 176 -16.95 -8.40 -13.76
N GLU A 177 -15.67 -8.15 -14.04
CA GLU A 177 -15.02 -6.88 -13.69
C GLU A 177 -15.33 -5.75 -14.68
N ARG A 178 -15.82 -6.06 -15.89
CA ARG A 178 -16.15 -5.08 -16.92
C ARG A 178 -17.38 -5.51 -17.71
N SER A 179 -18.51 -4.83 -17.50
CA SER A 179 -19.70 -4.96 -18.34
C SER A 179 -20.27 -3.58 -18.66
N THR A 180 -20.79 -3.42 -19.88
CA THR A 180 -21.57 -2.25 -20.28
C THR A 180 -22.97 -2.39 -19.69
N LEU A 181 -23.35 -1.48 -18.79
CA LEU A 181 -24.59 -1.53 -18.01
C LEU A 181 -25.80 -0.95 -18.76
N LEU A 182 -26.04 -1.39 -20.00
CA LEU A 182 -27.05 -0.79 -20.88
C LEU A 182 -28.50 -0.92 -20.36
N ASP A 183 -28.77 -1.77 -19.34
CA ASP A 183 -30.11 -2.01 -18.79
C ASP A 183 -30.15 -2.02 -17.24
N TYR A 184 -29.24 -1.30 -16.56
CA TYR A 184 -29.06 -1.39 -15.09
C TYR A 184 -30.36 -1.24 -14.29
N LYS A 185 -31.09 -0.13 -14.50
CA LYS A 185 -32.33 0.19 -13.79
C LYS A 185 -33.40 -0.90 -13.98
N ASP A 186 -33.65 -1.28 -15.23
CA ASP A 186 -34.70 -2.23 -15.59
C ASP A 186 -34.44 -3.61 -15.01
N ARG A 187 -33.18 -4.04 -15.01
CA ARG A 187 -32.77 -5.34 -14.46
C ARG A 187 -32.92 -5.40 -12.95
N LEU A 188 -32.55 -4.34 -12.23
CA LEU A 188 -32.72 -4.26 -10.78
C LEU A 188 -34.18 -4.30 -10.36
N LEU A 189 -35.04 -3.50 -11.02
CA LEU A 189 -36.46 -3.41 -10.65
C LEU A 189 -37.26 -4.67 -10.95
N LYS A 190 -36.82 -5.48 -11.93
CA LYS A 190 -37.47 -6.75 -12.32
C LYS A 190 -36.90 -7.98 -11.59
N SER A 191 -35.73 -7.88 -10.97
CA SER A 191 -35.07 -9.02 -10.33
C SER A 191 -35.67 -9.35 -8.97
N GLN A 192 -36.28 -10.53 -8.84
CA GLN A 192 -36.83 -11.00 -7.57
C GLN A 192 -35.74 -11.19 -6.50
N ASP A 193 -34.54 -11.64 -6.90
CA ASP A 193 -33.44 -11.87 -5.95
C ASP A 193 -32.93 -10.56 -5.35
N VAL A 194 -32.85 -9.49 -6.15
CA VAL A 194 -32.50 -8.16 -5.65
C VAL A 194 -33.59 -7.66 -4.70
N LEU A 195 -34.86 -7.90 -5.00
CA LEU A 195 -35.96 -7.51 -4.11
C LEU A 195 -35.96 -8.27 -2.77
N ASN A 196 -35.43 -9.51 -2.74
CA ASN A 196 -35.19 -10.24 -1.51
C ASN A 196 -34.04 -9.62 -0.69
N LEU A 197 -33.06 -8.99 -1.36
CA LEU A 197 -31.89 -8.38 -0.74
C LEU A 197 -32.09 -6.91 -0.33
N ILE A 198 -32.70 -6.08 -1.18
CA ILE A 198 -32.94 -4.64 -0.97
C ILE A 198 -34.43 -4.37 -1.15
N ARG A 199 -35.03 -3.63 -0.21
CA ARG A 199 -36.46 -3.25 -0.31
C ARG A 199 -36.77 -2.57 -1.63
N ARG A 200 -37.92 -2.95 -2.21
CA ARG A 200 -38.45 -2.34 -3.44
C ARG A 200 -38.54 -0.82 -3.37
N SER A 201 -39.03 -0.28 -2.24
CA SER A 201 -39.17 1.16 -2.02
C SER A 201 -37.83 1.90 -2.10
N THR A 202 -36.75 1.29 -1.60
CA THR A 202 -35.39 1.85 -1.66
C THR A 202 -34.93 1.92 -3.12
N LEU A 203 -35.12 0.84 -3.89
CA LEU A 203 -34.76 0.81 -5.31
C LEU A 203 -35.59 1.79 -6.15
N GLU A 204 -36.89 1.90 -5.88
CA GLU A 204 -37.75 2.88 -6.55
C GLU A 204 -37.32 4.32 -6.23
N SER A 205 -36.89 4.60 -5.00
CA SER A 205 -36.40 5.93 -4.61
C SER A 205 -35.09 6.33 -5.29
N LEU A 206 -34.21 5.37 -5.63
CA LEU A 206 -32.97 5.62 -6.37
C LEU A 206 -33.22 6.16 -7.77
N PHE A 207 -34.27 5.64 -8.41
CA PHE A 207 -34.62 5.94 -9.80
C PHE A 207 -35.85 6.84 -9.94
N ALA A 208 -36.40 7.32 -8.82
CA ALA A 208 -37.42 8.33 -8.82
C ALA A 208 -36.83 9.60 -9.45
N THR A 209 -37.42 10.03 -10.56
CA THR A 209 -37.15 11.35 -11.10
C THR A 209 -37.58 12.37 -10.07
N THR A 210 -36.65 13.19 -9.59
CA THR A 210 -36.97 14.40 -8.82
C THR A 210 -38.06 15.13 -9.58
N SER A 211 -39.22 15.33 -8.96
CA SER A 211 -40.34 16.04 -9.59
C SER A 211 -39.82 17.38 -10.09
N ALA A 212 -39.76 17.53 -11.42
CA ALA A 212 -39.45 18.81 -12.03
C ALA A 212 -40.56 19.78 -11.61
N ALA A 213 -40.15 20.93 -11.07
CA ALA A 213 -41.04 22.07 -10.84
C ALA A 213 -41.85 22.37 -12.12
N PRO A 214 -43.10 22.86 -11.99
CA PRO A 214 -44.03 22.96 -13.11
C PRO A 214 -43.41 23.83 -14.22
N GLN A 215 -43.40 23.30 -15.44
CA GLN A 215 -42.94 24.03 -16.62
C GLN A 215 -43.81 25.27 -16.83
N ALA A 216 -43.21 26.44 -16.70
CA ALA A 216 -43.76 27.67 -17.24
C ALA A 216 -43.82 27.54 -18.78
N SER A 217 -44.99 27.76 -19.36
CA SER A 217 -45.15 27.85 -20.80
C SER A 217 -44.38 29.05 -21.32
N LEU A 218 -43.36 28.80 -22.14
CA LEU A 218 -42.48 29.83 -22.68
C LEU A 218 -43.20 30.63 -23.77
N SER A 219 -43.01 31.95 -23.71
CA SER A 219 -43.52 32.92 -24.67
C SER A 219 -42.86 32.77 -26.05
N SER A 220 -43.48 33.33 -27.09
CA SER A 220 -42.97 33.30 -28.47
C SER A 220 -41.58 33.92 -28.63
N GLU A 221 -41.19 34.87 -27.77
CA GLU A 221 -39.84 35.43 -27.76
C GLU A 221 -38.80 34.49 -27.14
N GLU A 222 -39.18 33.72 -26.11
CA GLU A 222 -38.31 32.70 -25.52
C GLU A 222 -38.10 31.52 -26.46
N LEU A 223 -39.12 31.11 -27.22
CA LEU A 223 -38.99 30.10 -28.27
C LEU A 223 -38.01 30.54 -29.38
N LEU A 224 -38.00 31.82 -29.75
CA LEU A 224 -37.10 32.37 -30.76
C LEU A 224 -35.65 32.47 -30.23
N GLN A 225 -35.48 32.76 -28.93
CA GLN A 225 -34.17 32.69 -28.28
C GLN A 225 -33.67 31.25 -28.15
N ILE A 226 -34.56 30.29 -27.89
CA ILE A 226 -34.23 28.86 -27.86
C ILE A 226 -33.83 28.38 -29.25
N GLN A 227 -34.54 28.74 -30.32
CA GLN A 227 -34.13 28.38 -31.68
C GLN A 227 -32.76 28.94 -32.06
N LYS A 228 -32.46 30.19 -31.68
CA LYS A 228 -31.11 30.76 -31.87
C LYS A 228 -30.05 30.09 -30.99
N ALA A 229 -30.41 29.65 -29.79
CA ALA A 229 -29.52 28.90 -28.92
C ALA A 229 -29.29 27.48 -29.43
N GLU A 230 -30.30 26.83 -30.01
CA GLU A 230 -30.23 25.53 -30.67
C GLU A 230 -29.37 25.61 -31.92
N GLU A 231 -29.51 26.66 -32.74
CA GLU A 231 -28.65 26.86 -33.90
C GLU A 231 -27.18 27.04 -33.49
N ARG A 232 -26.91 27.84 -32.45
CA ARG A 232 -25.56 27.97 -31.85
C ARG A 232 -25.06 26.68 -31.22
N ALA A 233 -25.92 25.90 -30.57
CA ALA A 233 -25.60 24.62 -29.98
C ALA A 233 -25.29 23.58 -31.07
N THR A 234 -26.00 23.63 -32.20
CA THR A 234 -25.76 22.76 -33.37
C THR A 234 -24.40 23.09 -33.99
N TRP A 235 -24.05 24.37 -34.11
CA TRP A 235 -22.72 24.80 -34.52
C TRP A 235 -21.63 24.39 -33.52
N ALA A 236 -21.89 24.53 -32.22
CA ALA A 236 -20.97 24.07 -31.17
C ALA A 236 -20.80 22.54 -31.18
N PHE A 237 -21.86 21.79 -31.48
CA PHE A 237 -21.84 20.34 -31.61
C PHE A 237 -21.05 19.90 -32.84
N LEU A 238 -21.24 20.58 -33.98
CA LEU A 238 -20.44 20.36 -35.19
C LEU A 238 -18.95 20.66 -34.94
N LEU A 239 -18.63 21.76 -34.24
CA LEU A 239 -17.26 22.10 -33.84
C LEU A 239 -16.67 21.07 -32.86
N SER A 240 -17.47 20.59 -31.92
CA SER A 240 -17.07 19.55 -30.96
C SER A 240 -16.85 18.21 -31.66
N PHE A 241 -17.65 17.88 -32.67
CA PHE A 241 -17.50 16.69 -33.48
C PHE A 241 -16.24 16.76 -34.35
N LEU A 242 -15.95 17.92 -34.95
CA LEU A 242 -14.73 18.16 -35.71
C LEU A 242 -13.48 18.11 -34.81
N SER A 243 -13.56 18.70 -33.61
CA SER A 243 -12.57 18.58 -32.55
C SER A 243 -12.34 17.12 -32.15
N LEU A 244 -13.41 16.34 -31.96
CA LEU A 244 -13.32 14.92 -31.63
C LEU A 244 -12.63 14.12 -32.73
N ILE A 245 -12.92 14.39 -34.01
CA ILE A 245 -12.23 13.76 -35.14
C ILE A 245 -10.73 14.08 -35.10
N VAL A 246 -10.35 15.34 -34.83
CA VAL A 246 -8.94 15.75 -34.72
C VAL A 246 -8.27 15.09 -33.52
N VAL A 247 -8.94 14.98 -32.37
CA VAL A 247 -8.44 14.31 -31.17
C VAL A 247 -8.28 12.80 -31.40
N ILE A 248 -9.23 12.15 -32.07
CA ILE A 248 -9.15 10.74 -32.44
C ILE A 248 -7.99 10.52 -33.42
N TYR A 249 -7.82 11.40 -34.40
CA TYR A 249 -6.70 11.34 -35.35
C TYR A 249 -5.34 11.51 -34.64
N LEU A 250 -5.22 12.48 -33.73
CA LEU A 250 -4.05 12.66 -32.86
C LEU A 250 -3.83 11.46 -31.93
N ALA A 251 -4.90 10.86 -31.40
CA ALA A 251 -4.84 9.67 -30.56
C ALA A 251 -4.34 8.46 -31.35
N ILE A 252 -4.78 8.26 -32.60
CA ILE A 252 -4.29 7.21 -33.50
C ILE A 252 -2.80 7.40 -33.80
N ILE A 253 -2.36 8.63 -34.08
CA ILE A 253 -0.94 8.95 -34.28
C ILE A 253 -0.12 8.70 -33.00
N SER A 254 -0.65 9.08 -31.84
CA SER A 254 0.01 8.85 -30.54
C SER A 254 0.10 7.36 -30.18
N ALA A 255 -0.95 6.58 -30.48
CA ALA A 255 -1.02 5.14 -30.26
C ALA A 255 -0.04 4.39 -31.19
N SER A 256 0.13 4.86 -32.42
CA SER A 256 1.15 4.40 -33.37
C SER A 256 2.58 4.59 -32.82
N ASN A 257 2.88 5.75 -32.24
CA ASN A 257 4.16 6.02 -31.58
C ASN A 257 4.35 5.24 -30.27
N LEU A 258 3.28 5.02 -29.50
CA LEU A 258 3.28 4.21 -28.27
C LEU A 258 3.51 2.71 -28.56
N ARG A 259 3.03 2.19 -29.69
CA ARG A 259 3.29 0.80 -30.11
C ARG A 259 4.78 0.55 -30.37
N LYS A 260 5.47 1.49 -31.01
CA LYS A 260 6.93 1.44 -31.19
C LYS A 260 7.68 1.51 -29.85
N LYS A 261 7.21 2.29 -28.87
CA LYS A 261 7.78 2.32 -27.50
C LYS A 261 7.51 1.04 -26.70
N ARG A 262 6.36 0.38 -26.92
CA ARG A 262 6.00 -0.89 -26.24
C ARG A 262 6.87 -2.07 -26.69
N GLU A 263 7.23 -2.13 -27.97
CA GLU A 263 8.20 -3.13 -28.47
C GLU A 263 9.61 -2.90 -27.90
N GLN A 264 10.02 -1.63 -27.73
CA GLN A 264 11.28 -1.30 -27.09
C GLN A 264 11.28 -1.65 -25.58
N LEU A 265 10.17 -1.41 -24.87
CA LEU A 265 9.99 -1.81 -23.47
C LEU A 265 9.93 -3.32 -23.28
N SER A 266 9.31 -4.07 -24.18
CA SER A 266 9.30 -5.54 -24.17
C SER A 266 10.71 -6.13 -24.34
N LYS A 267 11.51 -5.57 -25.25
CA LYS A 267 12.92 -5.94 -25.39
C LYS A 267 13.76 -5.57 -24.16
N LEU A 268 13.36 -4.54 -23.41
CA LEU A 268 14.00 -4.14 -22.17
C LEU A 268 13.61 -5.08 -21.02
N ASP A 269 12.33 -5.45 -20.90
CA ASP A 269 11.82 -6.40 -19.91
C ASP A 269 12.44 -7.81 -20.08
N ALA A 270 12.62 -8.26 -21.32
CA ALA A 270 13.33 -9.51 -21.61
C ALA A 270 14.82 -9.45 -21.21
N LYS A 271 15.47 -8.28 -21.36
CA LYS A 271 16.85 -8.07 -20.89
C LYS A 271 16.92 -7.98 -19.36
N VAL A 272 15.92 -7.39 -18.71
CA VAL A 272 15.79 -7.31 -17.25
C VAL A 272 15.60 -8.71 -16.66
N LYS A 273 14.71 -9.53 -17.20
CA LYS A 273 14.52 -10.93 -16.75
C LYS A 273 15.76 -11.80 -16.95
N HIS A 274 16.49 -11.59 -18.05
CA HIS A 274 17.77 -12.26 -18.28
C HIS A 274 18.84 -11.81 -17.25
N LEU A 275 18.85 -10.53 -16.87
CA LEU A 275 19.74 -10.00 -15.84
C LEU A 275 19.35 -10.49 -14.44
N GLU A 276 18.06 -10.53 -14.09
CA GLU A 276 17.55 -11.15 -12.86
C GLU A 276 17.97 -12.61 -12.75
N SER A 277 17.88 -13.39 -13.83
CA SER A 277 18.32 -14.79 -13.86
C SER A 277 19.83 -14.95 -13.62
N LYS A 278 20.64 -14.01 -14.11
CA LYS A 278 22.11 -14.01 -13.91
C LYS A 278 22.56 -13.45 -12.57
N LEU A 279 21.81 -12.52 -11.98
CA LEU A 279 22.13 -11.85 -10.70
C LEU A 279 21.57 -12.57 -9.47
N ASN A 280 20.42 -13.25 -9.59
CA ASN A 280 19.75 -13.87 -8.44
C ASN A 280 20.30 -15.25 -8.08
N LYS A 281 20.89 -15.99 -9.04
CA LYS A 281 21.35 -17.36 -8.79
C LYS A 281 22.48 -17.47 -7.74
N PRO A 282 23.48 -16.57 -7.69
CA PRO A 282 24.49 -16.57 -6.63
C PRO A 282 23.94 -16.08 -5.28
N PHE A 283 23.02 -15.11 -5.29
CA PHE A 283 22.49 -14.47 -4.08
C PHE A 283 21.60 -15.40 -3.24
N TYR A 284 20.71 -16.16 -3.88
CA TYR A 284 19.88 -17.13 -3.16
C TYR A 284 20.70 -18.33 -2.64
N GLN A 285 21.85 -18.67 -3.25
CA GLN A 285 22.74 -19.70 -2.73
C GLN A 285 23.47 -19.24 -1.45
N GLU A 286 23.89 -17.98 -1.37
CA GLU A 286 24.51 -17.44 -0.14
C GLU A 286 23.49 -17.27 1.00
N VAL A 287 22.26 -16.83 0.69
CA VAL A 287 21.19 -16.65 1.69
C VAL A 287 20.67 -18.00 2.21
N LEU A 288 20.57 -19.02 1.35
CA LEU A 288 20.16 -20.36 1.77
C LEU A 288 21.27 -21.09 2.54
N GLN A 289 22.55 -20.87 2.22
CA GLN A 289 23.67 -21.46 2.98
C GLN A 289 23.81 -20.87 4.40
N GLN A 290 23.30 -19.67 4.65
CA GLN A 290 23.25 -19.10 6.01
C GLN A 290 22.02 -19.50 6.82
N ALA A 291 20.98 -20.07 6.18
CA ALA A 291 19.76 -20.52 6.85
C ALA A 291 19.91 -21.88 7.56
N ASP A 292 20.91 -22.69 7.19
CA ASP A 292 21.17 -24.01 7.80
C ASP A 292 21.99 -23.94 9.10
N SER A 293 22.57 -22.79 9.46
CA SER A 293 23.22 -22.58 10.75
C SER A 293 22.26 -21.93 11.73
N SER A 294 21.63 -22.76 12.56
CA SER A 294 20.80 -22.40 13.71
C SER A 294 21.36 -21.24 14.56
N SER A 295 20.88 -20.02 14.32
CA SER A 295 20.65 -18.98 15.33
C SER A 295 19.87 -17.83 14.71
N THR A 296 18.66 -17.62 15.21
CA THR A 296 17.77 -16.52 14.87
C THR A 296 18.34 -15.22 15.44
N ASN A 297 19.28 -14.61 14.73
CA ASN A 297 19.63 -13.21 14.92
C ASN A 297 19.81 -12.59 13.53
N PHE A 298 18.73 -12.00 13.03
CA PHE A 298 18.78 -11.18 11.83
C PHE A 298 19.72 -10.00 12.10
N ASN A 299 20.90 -9.99 11.49
CA ASN A 299 21.91 -8.97 11.72
C ASN A 299 21.43 -7.61 11.16
N PRO A 300 21.28 -6.56 11.98
CA PRO A 300 20.79 -5.24 11.55
C PRO A 300 21.62 -4.63 10.41
N LYS A 301 22.92 -4.97 10.35
CA LYS A 301 23.84 -4.55 9.28
C LYS A 301 23.41 -5.05 7.90
N THR A 302 22.70 -6.19 7.82
CA THR A 302 22.23 -6.76 6.55
C THR A 302 21.07 -5.95 5.97
N ILE A 303 20.18 -5.42 6.81
CA ILE A 303 19.06 -4.56 6.39
C ILE A 303 19.58 -3.19 5.93
N GLU A 304 20.51 -2.61 6.68
CA GLU A 304 21.15 -1.33 6.33
C GLU A 304 21.89 -1.44 4.99
N THR A 305 22.57 -2.57 4.76
CA THR A 305 23.26 -2.86 3.48
C THR A 305 22.26 -3.06 2.33
N LEU A 306 21.10 -3.69 2.58
CA LEU A 306 20.03 -3.85 1.58
C LEU A 306 19.39 -2.52 1.21
N LEU A 307 19.14 -1.64 2.18
CA LEU A 307 18.60 -0.30 1.95
C LEU A 307 19.56 0.57 1.13
N LEU A 308 20.86 0.54 1.45
CA LEU A 308 21.90 1.23 0.68
C LEU A 308 21.98 0.71 -0.76
N ARG A 309 21.87 -0.61 -0.96
CA ARG A 309 21.86 -1.22 -2.30
C ARG A 309 20.59 -0.87 -3.09
N LEU A 310 19.44 -0.77 -2.44
CA LEU A 310 18.17 -0.34 -3.04
C LEU A 310 18.25 1.12 -3.52
N VAL A 311 18.77 2.03 -2.68
CA VAL A 311 18.95 3.44 -3.05
C VAL A 311 19.98 3.61 -4.17
N ALA A 312 21.07 2.84 -4.14
CA ALA A 312 22.04 2.82 -5.24
C ALA A 312 21.45 2.29 -6.56
N LEU A 313 20.50 1.35 -6.49
CA LEU A 313 19.76 0.82 -7.63
C LEU A 313 18.75 1.82 -8.20
N GLU A 314 17.98 2.51 -7.34
CA GLU A 314 17.05 3.57 -7.75
C GLU A 314 17.79 4.71 -8.49
N LYS A 315 18.98 5.09 -8.00
CA LYS A 315 19.82 6.10 -8.63
C LYS A 315 20.40 5.63 -9.98
N LYS A 316 20.77 4.35 -10.11
CA LYS A 316 21.24 3.75 -11.39
C LYS A 316 20.11 3.58 -12.42
N LEU A 317 18.86 3.46 -11.97
CA LEU A 317 17.68 3.33 -12.82
C LEU A 317 17.13 4.67 -13.32
N GLY A 318 17.73 5.80 -12.93
CA GLY A 318 17.32 7.13 -13.40
C GLY A 318 15.99 7.61 -12.83
N VAL A 319 15.59 7.08 -11.66
CA VAL A 319 14.43 7.59 -10.92
C VAL A 319 14.85 8.91 -10.26
N GLU A 320 14.74 10.01 -10.99
CA GLU A 320 14.92 11.36 -10.42
C GLU A 320 13.78 11.61 -9.44
N ARG A 321 14.08 11.51 -8.13
CA ARG A 321 13.16 11.97 -7.08
C ARG A 321 13.01 13.48 -7.27
N ALA A 322 11.79 13.93 -7.57
CA ALA A 322 11.48 15.35 -7.67
C ALA A 322 11.97 16.05 -6.40
N THR A 323 12.81 17.09 -6.56
CA THR A 323 13.35 17.82 -5.43
C THR A 323 12.19 18.54 -4.75
N PRO A 324 11.89 18.24 -3.46
CA PRO A 324 10.78 18.88 -2.77
C PRO A 324 11.01 20.39 -2.72
N ALA A 325 9.99 21.18 -3.06
CA ALA A 325 10.03 22.63 -2.93
C ALA A 325 9.59 23.01 -1.51
N PHE A 326 10.54 23.43 -0.68
CA PHE A 326 10.27 23.80 0.71
C PHE A 326 9.78 25.25 0.85
N GLN A 327 8.81 25.48 1.74
CA GLN A 327 8.32 26.83 2.04
C GLN A 327 9.24 27.56 3.03
N SER A 328 9.73 26.84 4.04
CA SER A 328 10.65 27.33 5.06
C SER A 328 11.99 27.77 4.45
N GLU A 329 12.39 29.01 4.77
CA GLU A 329 13.68 29.57 4.35
C GLU A 329 14.87 28.77 4.92
N MET A 330 14.75 28.26 6.15
CA MET A 330 15.76 27.39 6.76
C MET A 330 15.86 26.05 6.02
N ALA A 331 14.73 25.43 5.69
CA ALA A 331 14.70 24.18 4.94
C ALA A 331 15.29 24.35 3.53
N ARG A 332 15.00 25.47 2.84
CA ARG A 332 15.59 25.80 1.53
C ARG A 332 17.11 25.99 1.60
N ARG A 333 17.61 26.70 2.63
CA ARG A 333 19.06 26.85 2.84
C ARG A 333 19.73 25.53 3.16
N ALA A 334 19.11 24.68 3.98
CA ALA A 334 19.61 23.35 4.29
C ALA A 334 19.63 22.43 3.06
N GLN A 335 18.57 22.47 2.24
CA GLN A 335 18.50 21.74 0.97
C GLN A 335 19.65 22.13 0.03
N ALA A 336 19.86 23.43 -0.19
CA ALA A 336 20.93 23.93 -1.05
C ALA A 336 22.32 23.48 -0.55
N LEU A 337 22.54 23.53 0.77
CA LEU A 337 23.77 23.03 1.39
C LEU A 337 23.94 21.52 1.13
N ILE A 338 22.90 20.72 1.38
CA ILE A 338 22.95 19.27 1.21
C ILE A 338 23.24 18.92 -0.25
N SER A 339 22.54 19.53 -1.21
CA SER A 339 22.77 19.27 -2.64
C SER A 339 24.20 19.63 -3.07
N SER A 340 24.76 20.73 -2.55
CA SER A 340 26.16 21.12 -2.82
C SER A 340 27.16 20.07 -2.34
N TYR A 341 26.98 19.55 -1.11
CA TYR A 341 27.86 18.53 -0.55
C TYR A 341 27.64 17.13 -1.15
N GLN A 342 26.41 16.79 -1.55
CA GLN A 342 26.13 15.57 -2.33
C GLN A 342 26.90 15.58 -3.65
N GLN A 343 26.89 16.70 -4.37
CA GLN A 343 27.64 16.84 -5.62
C GLN A 343 29.15 16.75 -5.37
N ARG A 344 29.66 17.46 -4.35
CA ARG A 344 31.08 17.44 -4.00
C ARG A 344 31.55 16.02 -3.64
N TRP A 345 30.87 15.35 -2.71
CA TRP A 345 31.30 14.02 -2.25
C TRP A 345 31.10 12.92 -3.29
N SER A 346 30.12 13.04 -4.18
CA SER A 346 29.97 12.10 -5.30
C SER A 346 31.06 12.23 -6.36
N GLN A 347 31.67 13.40 -6.51
CA GLN A 347 32.75 13.66 -7.48
C GLN A 347 34.15 13.35 -6.94
N THR A 348 34.33 13.28 -5.62
CA THR A 348 35.67 13.22 -4.99
C THR A 348 36.14 11.79 -4.66
N ALA A 349 35.42 10.73 -5.06
CA ALA A 349 35.70 9.37 -4.58
C ALA A 349 36.80 8.64 -5.39
N PRO A 350 37.98 8.33 -4.82
CA PRO A 350 38.74 7.18 -5.27
C PRO A 350 38.04 5.89 -4.81
N ILE A 351 38.25 4.81 -5.56
CA ILE A 351 37.57 3.51 -5.47
C ILE A 351 37.57 2.84 -4.06
N PRO A 352 38.53 3.04 -3.13
CA PRO A 352 38.54 2.28 -1.86
C PRO A 352 37.59 2.78 -0.76
N GLN A 353 36.89 3.91 -0.92
CA GLN A 353 35.94 4.43 0.09
C GLN A 353 34.49 4.51 -0.39
N ALA A 354 34.15 3.80 -1.48
CA ALA A 354 32.84 3.89 -2.13
C ALA A 354 31.66 3.59 -1.18
N ASP A 355 31.80 2.61 -0.29
CA ASP A 355 30.72 2.23 0.65
C ASP A 355 30.47 3.31 1.71
N LEU A 356 31.53 3.96 2.19
CA LEU A 356 31.42 5.03 3.19
C LEU A 356 30.79 6.27 2.57
N VAL A 357 31.18 6.62 1.34
CA VAL A 357 30.56 7.72 0.59
C VAL A 357 29.09 7.43 0.31
N GLN A 358 28.72 6.20 -0.03
CA GLN A 358 27.31 5.83 -0.23
C GLN A 358 26.49 5.95 1.07
N LYS A 359 27.03 5.49 2.20
CA LYS A 359 26.39 5.68 3.52
C LYS A 359 26.17 7.15 3.84
N LEU A 360 27.19 7.97 3.60
CA LEU A 360 27.11 9.41 3.83
C LEU A 360 26.03 10.07 2.95
N LEU A 361 25.99 9.73 1.65
CA LEU A 361 24.96 10.23 0.73
C LEU A 361 23.54 9.79 1.15
N PHE A 362 23.39 8.56 1.65
CA PHE A 362 22.12 8.06 2.16
C PHE A 362 21.63 8.85 3.39
N LEU A 363 22.52 9.15 4.34
CA LEU A 363 22.16 9.97 5.50
C LEU A 363 21.72 11.38 5.09
N LEU A 364 22.32 11.94 4.04
CA LEU A 364 21.89 13.22 3.49
C LEU A 364 20.48 13.16 2.88
N ASP A 365 20.16 12.08 2.17
CA ASP A 365 18.82 11.86 1.59
C ASP A 365 17.74 11.63 2.68
N GLU A 366 18.09 10.90 3.74
CA GLU A 366 17.23 10.72 4.91
C GLU A 366 16.90 12.08 5.54
N PHE A 367 17.91 12.90 5.79
CA PHE A 367 17.72 14.21 6.41
C PHE A 367 17.00 15.22 5.51
N LEU A 368 17.23 15.18 4.19
CA LEU A 368 16.44 15.95 3.21
C LEU A 368 14.95 15.67 3.33
N THR A 369 14.57 14.41 3.60
CA THR A 369 13.16 14.03 3.78
C THR A 369 12.61 14.60 5.09
N GLU A 370 13.41 14.58 6.16
CA GLU A 370 13.02 15.15 7.45
C GLU A 370 12.82 16.67 7.41
N LEU A 371 13.49 17.41 6.52
CA LEU A 371 13.29 18.86 6.36
C LEU A 371 11.84 19.24 6.07
N ALA A 372 11.03 18.33 5.50
CA ALA A 372 9.61 18.56 5.29
C ALA A 372 8.85 18.82 6.60
N LEU A 373 9.33 18.31 7.74
CA LEU A 373 8.73 18.53 9.05
C LEU A 373 8.77 20.00 9.47
N LEU A 374 9.70 20.80 8.93
CA LEU A 374 9.77 22.24 9.18
C LEU A 374 8.66 23.02 8.45
N ASP A 375 8.09 22.46 7.40
CA ASP A 375 6.96 23.07 6.66
C ASP A 375 5.60 22.70 7.29
N VAL A 376 5.54 21.61 8.07
CA VAL A 376 4.32 21.15 8.78
C VAL A 376 4.23 21.71 10.21
N GLU A 377 4.75 22.93 10.42
CA GLU A 377 4.69 23.68 11.69
C GLU A 377 5.34 23.00 12.91
N LEU A 378 6.25 22.03 12.74
CA LEU A 378 6.97 21.47 13.88
C LEU A 378 7.85 22.57 14.53
N PRO A 379 7.77 22.79 15.86
CA PRO A 379 8.61 23.80 16.51
C PRO A 379 10.09 23.53 16.29
N LEU A 380 10.86 24.56 15.90
CA LEU A 380 12.28 24.45 15.57
C LEU A 380 13.11 23.75 16.67
N LYS A 381 12.82 24.02 17.94
CA LYS A 381 13.47 23.35 19.07
C LYS A 381 13.26 21.83 19.04
N THR A 382 12.04 21.38 18.74
CA THR A 382 11.69 19.97 18.63
C THR A 382 12.35 19.34 17.41
N PHE A 383 12.39 20.06 16.29
CA PHE A 383 13.10 19.60 15.08
C PHE A 383 14.58 19.37 15.37
N ILE A 384 15.24 20.33 16.01
CA ILE A 384 16.66 20.23 16.34
C ILE A 384 16.92 18.99 17.21
N GLN A 385 16.09 18.76 18.22
CA GLN A 385 16.25 17.63 19.13
C GLN A 385 15.97 16.27 18.49
N LYS A 386 14.95 16.18 17.62
CA LYS A 386 14.49 14.90 17.06
C LYS A 386 15.10 14.54 15.71
N SER A 387 15.60 15.51 14.96
CA SER A 387 16.07 15.33 13.58
C SER A 387 17.53 15.77 13.42
N LEU A 388 17.84 17.04 13.69
CA LEU A 388 19.19 17.57 13.43
C LEU A 388 20.25 16.90 14.30
N ILE A 389 20.04 16.82 15.61
CA ILE A 389 21.01 16.21 16.54
C ILE A 389 21.25 14.73 16.19
N PRO A 390 20.21 13.89 16.00
CA PRO A 390 20.39 12.52 15.55
C PRO A 390 21.09 12.39 14.20
N HIS A 391 20.85 13.30 13.24
CA HIS A 391 21.55 13.30 11.97
C HIS A 391 23.05 13.56 12.13
N ILE A 392 23.43 14.54 12.96
CA ILE A 392 24.84 14.82 13.28
C ILE A 392 25.49 13.59 13.92
N ASP A 393 24.82 12.97 14.90
CA ASP A 393 25.32 11.77 15.59
C ASP A 393 25.50 10.59 14.61
N LYS A 394 24.55 10.37 13.69
CA LYS A 394 24.64 9.32 12.66
C LYS A 394 25.83 9.54 11.73
N ILE A 395 26.08 10.78 11.30
CA ILE A 395 27.23 11.09 10.45
C ILE A 395 28.53 10.86 11.21
N ASP A 396 28.64 11.36 12.44
CA ASP A 396 29.81 11.19 13.26
C ASP A 396 30.12 9.70 13.53
N ALA A 397 29.08 8.89 13.76
CA ALA A 397 29.20 7.44 13.97
C ALA A 397 29.79 6.70 12.74
N LEU A 398 29.63 7.22 11.52
CA LEU A 398 30.27 6.62 10.32
C LEU A 398 31.80 6.67 10.36
N PHE A 399 32.37 7.63 11.11
CA PHE A 399 33.80 7.84 11.22
C PHE A 399 34.36 7.37 12.57
N GLN A 400 33.53 6.73 13.37
CA GLN A 400 33.92 6.04 14.59
C GLN A 400 34.11 4.56 14.27
N ALA A 401 35.27 4.01 14.62
CA ALA A 401 35.54 2.59 14.45
C ALA A 401 34.66 1.73 15.40
N GLU A 402 34.39 2.25 16.60
CA GLU A 402 33.62 1.62 17.67
C GLU A 402 32.83 2.71 18.43
N PRO A 403 31.74 2.38 19.16
CA PRO A 403 30.92 3.36 19.88
C PRO A 403 31.68 4.26 20.88
N ASP A 404 32.78 3.75 21.44
CA ASP A 404 33.64 4.47 22.39
C ASP A 404 34.92 5.03 21.75
N ALA A 405 35.06 4.90 20.42
CA ALA A 405 36.21 5.39 19.67
C ALA A 405 36.18 6.92 19.56
N PRO A 406 37.36 7.59 19.49
CA PRO A 406 37.40 9.02 19.25
C PRO A 406 36.76 9.38 17.91
N LEU A 407 36.06 10.52 17.88
CA LEU A 407 35.59 11.14 16.64
C LEU A 407 36.77 11.45 15.71
N ASN A 408 36.76 10.88 14.51
CA ASN A 408 37.76 11.13 13.46
C ASN A 408 37.11 11.58 12.15
N THR A 409 36.17 12.52 12.26
CA THR A 409 35.38 13.05 11.15
C THR A 409 36.28 13.88 10.21
N PRO A 410 36.35 13.57 8.89
CA PRO A 410 37.17 14.32 7.94
C PRO A 410 36.77 15.80 7.83
N ASP A 411 37.73 16.67 7.52
CA ASP A 411 37.55 18.13 7.48
C ASP A 411 36.36 18.57 6.62
N SER A 412 36.22 17.99 5.41
CA SER A 412 35.11 18.31 4.52
C SER A 412 33.73 18.03 5.15
N ILE A 413 33.63 17.02 6.02
CA ILE A 413 32.39 16.68 6.72
C ILE A 413 32.21 17.57 7.94
N GLN A 414 33.29 17.93 8.65
CA GLN A 414 33.21 18.93 9.70
C GLN A 414 32.72 20.29 9.18
N GLU A 415 33.17 20.70 8.00
CA GLU A 415 32.67 21.91 7.32
C GLU A 415 31.18 21.83 7.04
N TYR A 416 30.71 20.69 6.51
CA TYR A 416 29.28 20.45 6.27
C TYR A 416 28.48 20.55 7.57
N LEU A 417 28.88 19.83 8.62
CA LEU A 417 28.19 19.83 9.91
C LEU A 417 28.16 21.24 10.53
N ARG A 418 29.27 21.98 10.46
CA ARG A 418 29.34 23.36 10.94
C ARG A 418 28.44 24.30 10.15
N ALA A 419 28.43 24.19 8.83
CA ALA A 419 27.54 24.97 7.98
C ALA A 419 26.07 24.66 8.26
N LEU A 420 25.74 23.38 8.46
CA LEU A 420 24.39 22.94 8.80
C LEU A 420 23.95 23.47 10.16
N MET A 421 24.80 23.34 11.19
CA MET A 421 24.53 23.88 12.53
C MET A 421 24.29 25.40 12.50
N ASN A 422 25.06 26.13 11.69
CA ASN A 422 24.90 27.58 11.52
C ASN A 422 23.52 27.95 10.92
N ILE A 423 23.01 27.18 9.96
CA ILE A 423 21.66 27.41 9.39
C ILE A 423 20.58 27.31 10.47
N PHE A 424 20.72 26.37 11.40
CA PHE A 424 19.75 26.13 12.48
C PHE A 424 20.05 26.90 13.78
N GLY A 425 21.08 27.74 13.81
CA GLY A 425 21.49 28.49 15.00
C GLY A 425 21.99 27.61 16.15
N VAL A 426 22.52 26.42 15.83
CA VAL A 426 23.16 25.52 16.80
C VAL A 426 24.65 25.82 16.85
N GLN A 427 25.22 25.86 18.06
CA GLN A 427 26.65 26.06 18.27
C GLN A 427 27.30 24.80 18.85
N GLU A 428 28.49 24.45 18.38
CA GLU A 428 29.28 23.37 18.95
C GLU A 428 30.07 23.86 20.17
N ILE A 429 30.13 23.05 21.22
CA ILE A 429 31.01 23.31 22.37
C ILE A 429 32.46 23.06 21.92
N GLU A 430 33.26 24.11 21.86
CA GLU A 430 34.65 24.01 21.41
C GLU A 430 35.50 23.23 22.43
N ILE A 431 36.06 22.09 21.99
CA ILE A 431 36.93 21.24 22.80
C ILE A 431 38.21 20.96 22.02
N LYS A 432 39.33 21.50 22.50
CA LYS A 432 40.65 21.18 21.97
C LYS A 432 41.18 19.94 22.69
N GLN A 433 41.13 18.81 22.00
CA GLN A 433 41.63 17.54 22.55
C GLN A 433 43.08 17.71 23.02
N LYS A 434 43.40 17.16 24.19
CA LYS A 434 44.71 17.24 24.88
C LYS A 434 45.12 18.64 25.34
N GLN A 435 44.21 19.62 25.30
CA GLN A 435 44.46 21.00 25.75
C GLN A 435 43.37 21.53 26.69
N SER A 436 42.09 21.25 26.39
CA SER A 436 40.97 21.71 27.20
C SER A 436 40.84 20.90 28.50
N LEU A 437 40.55 21.58 29.61
CA LEU A 437 40.20 20.95 30.89
C LEU A 437 38.74 20.52 30.92
N PHE A 438 38.41 19.54 31.77
CA PHE A 438 37.06 19.06 31.96
C PHE A 438 36.20 20.11 32.70
N ASP A 439 35.15 20.59 32.04
CA ASP A 439 34.14 21.51 32.58
C ASP A 439 32.84 20.74 32.84
N HIS A 440 32.39 20.65 34.09
CA HIS A 440 31.17 19.92 34.48
C HIS A 440 29.89 20.51 33.89
N GLU A 441 29.87 21.78 33.49
CA GLU A 441 28.70 22.40 32.88
C GLU A 441 28.57 22.02 31.40
N LYS A 442 29.70 21.82 30.71
CA LYS A 442 29.76 21.59 29.26
C LYS A 442 30.06 20.14 28.88
N HIS A 443 30.63 19.35 29.79
CA HIS A 443 31.12 18.02 29.51
C HIS A 443 30.48 16.94 30.40
N GLU A 444 30.32 15.76 29.83
CA GLU A 444 29.87 14.52 30.46
C GLU A 444 31.02 13.52 30.40
N LYS A 445 31.41 12.93 31.55
CA LYS A 445 32.50 11.95 31.61
C LYS A 445 32.00 10.63 31.02
N ALA A 446 32.57 10.21 29.90
CA ALA A 446 32.35 8.90 29.32
C ALA A 446 33.40 7.87 29.76
N GLY A 447 34.60 8.34 30.10
CA GLY A 447 35.67 7.46 30.57
C GLY A 447 36.86 8.22 31.13
N ALA A 448 37.84 7.47 31.61
CA ALA A 448 39.13 8.01 32.02
C ALA A 448 40.28 7.09 31.60
N ILE A 449 41.44 7.69 31.31
CA ILE A 449 42.68 6.94 31.04
C ILE A 449 43.63 7.21 32.19
N LEU A 450 43.88 6.15 32.98
CA LEU A 450 44.83 6.14 34.09
C LEU A 450 46.21 5.89 33.50
N LYS A 451 47.20 6.77 33.78
CA LYS A 451 48.57 6.79 33.22
C LYS A 451 48.70 7.52 31.87
N THR A 452 48.49 8.82 31.88
CA THR A 452 48.84 9.69 30.74
C THR A 452 49.85 10.77 31.16
N ASN A 453 50.57 11.32 30.19
CA ASN A 453 51.52 12.42 30.43
C ASN A 453 50.82 13.81 30.49
N TYR A 454 49.48 13.84 30.59
CA TYR A 454 48.69 15.07 30.60
C TYR A 454 48.19 15.36 32.01
N GLU A 455 47.92 16.64 32.30
CA GLU A 455 47.39 17.08 33.59
C GLU A 455 46.04 16.38 33.90
N PRO A 456 45.83 15.89 35.14
CA PRO A 456 44.57 15.30 35.55
C PRO A 456 43.38 16.21 35.23
N GLY A 457 42.33 15.65 34.63
CA GLY A 457 41.18 16.43 34.16
C GLY A 457 41.31 16.99 32.75
N THR A 458 42.47 16.88 32.08
CA THR A 458 42.59 17.23 30.65
C THR A 458 41.69 16.32 29.80
N VAL A 459 40.92 16.90 28.89
CA VAL A 459 40.09 16.17 27.92
C VAL A 459 41.00 15.55 26.86
N LEU A 460 41.09 14.22 26.84
CA LEU A 460 41.96 13.47 25.94
C LEU A 460 41.27 13.13 24.61
N LYS A 461 39.99 12.81 24.65
CA LYS A 461 39.19 12.40 23.48
C LYS A 461 37.76 12.89 23.62
N VAL A 462 37.14 13.22 22.49
CA VAL A 462 35.70 13.49 22.39
C VAL A 462 35.04 12.29 21.72
N ILE A 463 34.07 11.69 22.41
CA ILE A 463 33.25 10.57 21.92
C ILE A 463 31.98 11.09 21.28
N ARG A 464 31.39 12.16 21.83
CA ARG A 464 30.19 12.80 21.29
C ARG A 464 30.27 14.31 21.40
N ARG A 465 29.91 15.01 20.31
CA ARG A 465 29.92 16.48 20.28
C ARG A 465 28.97 17.07 21.31
N GLY A 466 29.40 18.16 21.92
CA GLY A 466 28.53 19.01 22.74
C GLY A 466 27.87 20.07 21.88
N LEU A 467 26.58 20.33 22.09
CA LEU A 467 25.80 21.24 21.27
C LEU A 467 25.03 22.22 22.16
N LEU A 468 24.96 23.48 21.74
CA LEU A 468 24.24 24.57 22.39
C LEU A 468 23.17 25.11 21.44
N TYR A 469 21.94 25.24 21.95
CA TYR A 469 20.85 25.89 21.23
C TYR A 469 19.93 26.65 22.19
N ASN A 470 19.76 27.97 21.99
CA ASN A 470 18.91 28.84 22.81
C ASN A 470 19.08 28.62 24.34
N GLY A 471 20.32 28.58 24.81
CA GLY A 471 20.66 28.36 26.22
C GLY A 471 20.48 26.92 26.74
N SER A 472 19.95 26.01 25.92
CA SER A 472 19.91 24.57 26.24
C SER A 472 21.23 23.93 25.83
N ILE A 473 21.91 23.28 26.78
CA ILE A 473 23.19 22.61 26.58
C ILE A 473 22.99 21.10 26.50
N ARG A 474 23.44 20.49 25.40
CA ARG A 474 23.75 19.06 25.31
C ARG A 474 25.24 18.90 25.58
N LYS A 475 25.61 18.28 26.70
CA LYS A 475 27.01 18.11 27.09
C LYS A 475 27.78 17.21 26.13
N ALA A 476 29.04 17.57 25.88
CA ALA A 476 29.96 16.72 25.11
C ALA A 476 30.37 15.51 25.94
N GLN A 477 30.35 14.32 25.35
CA GLN A 477 30.87 13.12 26.03
C GLN A 477 32.36 13.00 25.77
N VAL A 478 33.14 12.98 26.85
CA VAL A 478 34.60 13.06 26.77
C VAL A 478 35.29 12.03 27.65
N VAL A 479 36.49 11.63 27.23
CA VAL A 479 37.42 10.85 28.03
C VAL A 479 38.47 11.79 28.60
N LYS A 480 38.68 11.77 29.92
CA LYS A 480 39.65 12.65 30.60
C LYS A 480 40.87 11.87 31.14
N ALA A 481 41.96 12.58 31.37
CA ALA A 481 43.09 12.04 32.13
C ALA A 481 42.72 11.92 33.62
N GLU A 482 43.08 10.79 34.25
CA GLU A 482 42.99 10.59 35.71
C GLU A 482 44.32 10.14 36.32
#